data_AF-A0A023BQD2-F1
#
_entry.id   AF-A0A023BQD2-F1
#
_cell.length_a   1.000
_cell.length_b   1.000
_cell.length_c   1.000
_cell.angle_alpha   90.00
_cell.angle_beta   90.00
_cell.angle_gamma   90.00
#
_symmetry.space_group_name_H-M   'P 1'
#
loop_
_entity.id
_entity.type
_entity.pdbx_description
1 polymer ?
#
loop_
_entity_poly.entity_id
_entity_poly.type
_entity_poly.pdbx_seq_one_letter_code
_entity_poly.pdbx_strand_id
1 'polypeptide(L)'
;MSTTWYECKVKYRKIDESGVQKVTTEPYLVDALSYTEAETRINEEMSAYISEEFKITNIKIANFAEIHPFDNSDRWFKSKVALVSYDEESGKERKSSMYLLVQANDVKEAYDNTISVMKDSVSDYTVPAISESPIMDVFPYFSGEEEQFETAQPIAVASSSQEEVSEEVDTVEEKLLEEGSPVQEEVSEEVDAVEEEVLEEGNPFQEEISEELEDI
;
A
#
# COMPACT_ATOMS: atom_id res chain seq x y z
N MET A 1 3.30 -14.46 6.92
CA MET A 1 1.85 -14.22 7.15
C MET A 1 1.17 -14.01 5.80
N SER A 2 -0.15 -14.17 5.68
CA SER A 2 -0.83 -13.89 4.40
C SER A 2 -0.92 -12.38 4.18
N THR A 3 -0.12 -11.87 3.25
CA THR A 3 -0.10 -10.46 2.81
C THR A 3 -1.46 -10.09 2.20
N THR A 4 -2.04 -8.96 2.62
CA THR A 4 -3.34 -8.49 2.10
C THR A 4 -3.17 -7.08 1.56
N TRP A 5 -3.26 -6.96 0.23
CA TRP A 5 -3.05 -5.70 -0.45
C TRP A 5 -4.34 -4.87 -0.53
N TYR A 6 -4.24 -3.59 -0.21
CA TYR A 6 -5.30 -2.59 -0.31
C TYR A 6 -4.92 -1.54 -1.36
N GLU A 7 -5.78 -1.32 -2.36
CA GLU A 7 -5.65 -0.21 -3.29
C GLU A 7 -6.32 1.03 -2.69
N CYS A 8 -5.52 2.04 -2.36
CA CYS A 8 -5.91 3.32 -1.80
C CYS A 8 -5.82 4.41 -2.87
N LYS A 9 -6.94 5.07 -3.19
CA LYS A 9 -6.97 6.18 -4.15
C LYS A 9 -6.84 7.51 -3.43
N VAL A 10 -5.72 8.17 -3.59
CA VAL A 10 -5.42 9.46 -2.97
C VAL A 10 -5.67 10.57 -3.98
N LYS A 11 -6.47 11.56 -3.58
CA LYS A 11 -6.78 12.74 -4.36
C LYS A 11 -6.10 13.93 -3.73
N TYR A 12 -5.24 14.57 -4.50
CA TYR A 12 -4.49 15.73 -4.06
C TYR A 12 -4.38 16.75 -5.17
N ARG A 13 -3.97 17.96 -4.82
CA ARG A 13 -3.76 19.04 -5.78
C ARG A 13 -2.28 19.12 -6.11
N LYS A 14 -1.96 19.10 -7.40
CA LYS A 14 -0.60 19.28 -7.91
C LYS A 14 -0.56 20.55 -8.76
N ILE A 15 0.50 21.34 -8.58
CA ILE A 15 0.78 22.48 -9.45
C ILE A 15 1.51 21.93 -10.68
N ASP A 16 0.90 22.09 -11.84
CA ASP A 16 1.50 21.69 -13.12
C ASP A 16 2.61 22.69 -13.53
N GLU A 17 3.47 22.33 -14.49
CA GLU A 17 4.57 23.19 -14.98
C GLU A 17 4.08 24.54 -15.53
N SER A 18 2.79 24.63 -15.88
CA SER A 18 2.11 25.85 -16.32
C SER A 18 1.60 26.74 -15.17
N GLY A 19 1.83 26.36 -13.91
CA GLY A 19 1.35 27.08 -12.71
C GLY A 19 -0.14 26.88 -12.41
N VAL A 20 -0.82 25.99 -13.14
CA VAL A 20 -2.25 25.67 -12.92
C VAL A 20 -2.35 24.56 -11.89
N GLN A 21 -3.11 24.82 -10.83
CA GLN A 21 -3.46 23.82 -9.83
C GLN A 21 -4.47 22.82 -10.41
N LYS A 22 -4.05 21.57 -10.60
CA LYS A 22 -4.91 20.47 -11.06
C LYS A 22 -5.11 19.47 -9.94
N VAL A 23 -6.33 18.99 -9.81
CA VAL A 23 -6.64 17.91 -8.87
C VAL A 23 -6.46 16.59 -9.59
N THR A 24 -5.58 15.75 -9.07
CA THR A 24 -5.25 14.43 -9.60
C THR A 24 -5.66 13.36 -8.60
N THR A 25 -5.97 12.16 -9.07
CA THR A 25 -6.27 11.01 -8.22
C THR A 25 -5.38 9.86 -8.64
N GLU A 26 -4.55 9.41 -7.71
CA GLU A 26 -3.53 8.40 -7.94
C GLU A 26 -3.81 7.18 -7.05
N PRO A 27 -3.82 5.96 -7.60
CA PRO A 27 -3.97 4.75 -6.82
C PRO A 27 -2.61 4.26 -6.32
N TYR A 28 -2.56 3.98 -5.02
CA TYR A 28 -1.42 3.39 -4.33
C TYR A 28 -1.82 2.03 -3.79
N LEU A 29 -0.86 1.14 -3.63
CA LEU A 29 -1.08 -0.17 -3.05
C LEU A 29 -0.39 -0.26 -1.69
N VAL A 30 -1.10 -0.71 -0.67
CA VAL A 30 -0.59 -0.78 0.70
C VAL A 30 -0.87 -2.17 1.25
N ASP A 31 0.13 -2.79 1.86
CA ASP A 31 -0.10 -4.02 2.63
C ASP A 31 -0.52 -3.66 4.06
N ALA A 32 -1.64 -4.24 4.50
CA ALA A 32 -2.24 -4.00 5.81
C ALA A 32 -3.11 -5.20 6.21
N LEU A 33 -3.50 -5.26 7.49
CA LEU A 33 -4.41 -6.29 7.98
C LEU A 33 -5.87 -5.81 7.99
N SER A 34 -6.10 -4.49 7.99
CA SER A 34 -7.44 -3.90 8.05
C SER A 34 -7.56 -2.60 7.25
N TYR A 35 -8.80 -2.20 6.94
CA TYR A 35 -9.08 -0.94 6.23
C TYR A 35 -8.60 0.29 7.02
N THR A 36 -8.79 0.30 8.34
CA THR A 36 -8.35 1.41 9.21
C THR A 36 -6.83 1.51 9.25
N GLU A 37 -6.14 0.37 9.29
CA GLU A 37 -4.68 0.34 9.24
C GLU A 37 -4.15 0.81 7.88
N ALA A 38 -4.76 0.36 6.77
CA ALA A 38 -4.42 0.82 5.44
C ALA A 38 -4.59 2.34 5.29
N GLU A 39 -5.66 2.90 5.88
CA GLU A 39 -5.91 4.35 5.90
C GLU A 39 -4.84 5.10 6.69
N THR A 40 -4.51 4.64 7.89
CA THR A 40 -3.47 5.27 8.72
C THR A 40 -2.11 5.24 8.01
N ARG A 41 -1.70 4.08 7.48
CA ARG A 41 -0.41 3.93 6.80
C ARG A 41 -0.30 4.82 5.57
N ILE A 42 -1.30 4.81 4.69
CA ILE A 42 -1.23 5.66 3.49
C ILE A 42 -1.27 7.14 3.87
N ASN A 43 -1.96 7.52 4.94
CA ASN A 43 -1.98 8.91 5.41
C ASN A 43 -0.58 9.35 5.89
N GLU A 44 0.12 8.51 6.64
CA GLU A 44 1.49 8.77 7.10
C GLU A 44 2.47 8.91 5.93
N GLU A 45 2.49 7.94 5.01
CA GLU A 45 3.38 7.96 3.83
C GLU A 45 3.10 9.16 2.91
N MET A 46 1.82 9.43 2.64
CA MET A 46 1.43 10.54 1.77
C MET A 46 1.67 11.91 2.40
N SER A 47 1.60 12.02 3.73
CA SER A 47 1.93 13.27 4.44
C SER A 47 3.41 13.64 4.35
N ALA A 48 4.29 12.64 4.22
CA ALA A 48 5.72 12.86 3.98
C ALA A 48 5.99 13.35 2.54
N TYR A 49 5.21 12.87 1.57
CA TYR A 49 5.37 13.22 0.16
C TYR A 49 4.66 14.50 -0.25
N ILE A 50 3.49 14.79 0.33
CA ILE A 50 2.61 15.88 -0.06
C ILE A 50 2.49 16.86 1.10
N SER A 51 3.04 18.06 0.93
CA SER A 51 2.90 19.14 1.93
C SER A 51 1.53 19.83 1.93
N GLU A 52 0.72 19.61 0.90
CA GLU A 52 -0.65 20.14 0.78
C GLU A 52 -1.71 19.15 1.31
N GLU A 53 -2.93 19.64 1.52
CA GLU A 53 -4.06 18.81 1.93
C GLU A 53 -4.40 17.76 0.84
N PHE A 54 -4.41 16.49 1.23
CA PHE A 54 -4.86 15.38 0.40
C PHE A 54 -6.05 14.67 1.05
N LYS A 55 -6.81 13.94 0.22
CA LYS A 55 -7.96 13.15 0.67
C LYS A 55 -7.92 11.76 0.09
N ILE A 56 -8.11 10.75 0.93
CA ILE A 56 -8.32 9.37 0.48
C ILE A 56 -9.77 9.27 -0.01
N THR A 57 -9.95 8.88 -1.25
CA THR A 57 -11.26 8.82 -1.92
C THR A 57 -11.87 7.43 -1.92
N ASN A 58 -11.04 6.40 -1.90
CA ASN A 58 -11.47 5.02 -1.94
C ASN A 58 -10.39 4.11 -1.38
N ILE A 59 -10.79 3.09 -0.64
CA ILE A 59 -9.94 2.00 -0.19
C ILE A 59 -10.66 0.70 -0.56
N LYS A 60 -9.98 -0.20 -1.28
CA LYS A 60 -10.53 -1.50 -1.66
C LYS A 60 -9.47 -2.59 -1.51
N ILE A 61 -9.90 -3.81 -1.21
CA ILE A 61 -9.00 -4.97 -1.23
C ILE A 61 -8.62 -5.26 -2.68
N ALA A 62 -7.33 -5.36 -2.94
CA ALA A 62 -6.77 -5.75 -4.22
C ALA A 62 -6.46 -7.25 -4.21
N ASN A 63 -6.99 -7.97 -5.20
CA ASN A 63 -6.70 -9.38 -5.38
C ASN A 63 -5.38 -9.53 -6.14
N PHE A 64 -4.26 -9.35 -5.45
CA PHE A 64 -2.92 -9.70 -5.90
C PHE A 64 -2.38 -10.81 -5.00
N ALA A 65 -1.88 -11.88 -5.60
CA ALA A 65 -1.27 -12.99 -4.89
C ALA A 65 0.14 -12.60 -4.41
N GLU A 66 0.92 -11.97 -5.29
CA GLU A 66 2.29 -11.57 -5.03
C GLU A 66 2.64 -10.30 -5.81
N ILE A 67 3.63 -9.58 -5.31
CA ILE A 67 4.17 -8.37 -5.93
C ILE A 67 5.67 -8.55 -6.09
N HIS A 68 6.14 -8.28 -7.31
CA HIS A 68 7.53 -8.45 -7.69
C HIS A 68 8.07 -7.12 -8.22
N PRO A 69 8.77 -6.33 -7.38
CA PRO A 69 9.54 -5.20 -7.86
C PRO A 69 10.73 -5.71 -8.68
N PHE A 70 11.06 -5.01 -9.76
CA PHE A 70 12.19 -5.34 -10.63
C PHE A 70 13.03 -4.09 -10.83
N ASP A 71 14.34 -4.24 -10.76
CA ASP A 71 15.25 -3.15 -11.05
C ASP A 71 15.03 -2.61 -12.47
N ASN A 72 15.23 -1.30 -12.65
CA ASN A 72 15.24 -0.63 -13.95
C ASN A 72 13.87 -0.58 -14.68
N SER A 73 12.76 -0.59 -13.93
CA SER A 73 11.40 -0.43 -14.46
C SER A 73 10.55 0.48 -13.59
N ASP A 74 9.82 1.42 -14.20
CA ASP A 74 9.02 2.41 -13.48
C ASP A 74 7.50 2.14 -13.53
N ARG A 75 7.05 1.15 -14.31
CA ARG A 75 5.61 0.89 -14.55
C ARG A 75 5.19 -0.46 -14.00
N TRP A 76 3.97 -0.50 -13.47
CA TRP A 76 3.38 -1.71 -12.93
C TRP A 76 2.47 -2.40 -13.96
N PHE A 77 2.63 -3.71 -14.09
CA PHE A 77 1.78 -4.56 -14.92
C PHE A 77 1.07 -5.60 -14.08
N LYS A 78 -0.23 -5.76 -14.32
CA LYS A 78 -1.06 -6.83 -13.77
C LYS A 78 -1.02 -8.02 -14.70
N SER A 79 -0.36 -9.09 -14.26
CA SER A 79 -0.28 -10.36 -14.95
C SER A 79 -1.28 -11.34 -14.38
N LYS A 80 -2.20 -11.84 -15.21
CA LYS A 80 -3.09 -12.94 -14.84
C LYS A 80 -2.39 -14.26 -15.14
N VAL A 81 -2.20 -15.09 -14.12
CA VAL A 81 -1.65 -16.44 -14.26
C VAL A 81 -2.74 -17.45 -13.94
N ALA A 82 -2.94 -18.41 -14.83
CA ALA A 82 -3.91 -19.49 -14.65
C ALA A 82 -3.19 -20.81 -14.49
N LEU A 83 -3.23 -21.32 -13.27
CA LEU A 83 -2.74 -22.62 -12.85
C LEU A 83 -3.73 -23.70 -13.28
N VAL A 84 -3.23 -24.76 -13.88
CA VAL A 84 -4.00 -25.95 -14.25
C VAL A 84 -3.60 -27.05 -13.30
N SER A 85 -4.55 -27.56 -12.52
CA SER A 85 -4.35 -28.70 -11.65
C SER A 85 -5.27 -29.85 -12.06
N TYR A 86 -4.73 -31.07 -11.98
CA TYR A 86 -5.50 -32.28 -12.23
C TYR A 86 -5.97 -32.86 -10.89
N ASP A 87 -7.27 -33.00 -10.74
CA ASP A 87 -7.88 -33.63 -9.56
C ASP A 87 -8.04 -35.13 -9.83
N GLU A 88 -7.18 -35.96 -9.23
CA GLU A 88 -7.19 -37.41 -9.40
C GLU A 88 -8.49 -38.08 -8.90
N GLU A 89 -9.21 -37.44 -7.98
CA GLU A 89 -10.47 -37.95 -7.42
C GLU A 89 -11.65 -37.69 -8.38
N SER A 90 -11.68 -36.51 -9.00
CA SER A 90 -12.75 -36.12 -9.93
C SER A 90 -12.45 -36.42 -11.40
N GLY A 91 -11.20 -36.71 -11.78
CA GLY A 91 -10.77 -36.84 -13.17
C GLY A 91 -11.01 -35.57 -14.01
N LYS A 92 -11.16 -34.41 -13.35
CA LYS A 92 -11.44 -33.11 -13.98
C LYS A 92 -10.26 -32.17 -13.76
N GLU A 93 -9.92 -31.43 -14.81
CA GLU A 93 -8.98 -30.32 -14.73
C GLU A 93 -9.65 -29.13 -14.04
N ARG A 94 -9.03 -28.61 -12.99
CA ARG A 94 -9.41 -27.34 -12.36
C ARG A 94 -8.45 -26.25 -12.80
N LYS A 95 -9.01 -25.10 -13.17
CA LYS A 95 -8.25 -23.92 -13.55
C LYS A 95 -8.42 -22.85 -12.48
N SER A 96 -7.35 -22.57 -11.74
CA SER A 96 -7.30 -21.53 -10.72
C SER A 96 -6.54 -20.34 -11.27
N SER A 97 -7.10 -19.14 -11.17
CA SER A 97 -6.41 -17.91 -11.62
C SER A 97 -5.90 -17.12 -10.43
N MET A 98 -4.67 -16.65 -10.52
CA MET A 98 -4.06 -15.70 -9.61
C MET A 98 -3.59 -14.47 -10.39
N TYR A 99 -3.40 -13.36 -9.68
CA TYR A 99 -2.91 -12.12 -10.25
C TYR A 99 -1.59 -11.74 -9.59
N LEU A 100 -0.60 -11.46 -10.42
CA LEU A 100 0.71 -10.96 -10.00
C LEU A 100 0.80 -9.50 -10.40
N LEU A 101 1.45 -8.70 -9.56
CA LEU A 101 1.84 -7.34 -9.91
C LEU A 101 3.35 -7.31 -10.12
N VAL A 102 3.78 -6.91 -11.32
CA VAL A 102 5.18 -7.01 -11.76
C VAL A 102 5.62 -5.67 -12.33
N GLN A 103 6.80 -5.18 -11.95
CA GLN A 103 7.39 -4.01 -12.61
C GLN A 103 8.02 -4.41 -13.96
N ALA A 104 7.76 -3.60 -14.98
CA ALA A 104 8.35 -3.72 -16.31
C ALA A 104 8.19 -2.41 -17.09
N ASN A 105 8.91 -2.23 -18.20
CA ASN A 105 8.73 -1.08 -19.09
C ASN A 105 7.70 -1.36 -20.20
N ASP A 106 7.67 -2.60 -20.69
CA ASP A 106 6.83 -3.06 -21.79
C ASP A 106 6.09 -4.37 -21.46
N VAL A 107 5.00 -4.66 -22.20
CA VAL A 107 4.22 -5.90 -22.04
C VAL A 107 5.07 -7.16 -22.26
N LYS A 108 6.06 -7.09 -23.17
CA LYS A 108 6.98 -8.21 -23.40
C LYS A 108 7.86 -8.47 -22.19
N GLU A 109 8.43 -7.42 -21.61
CA GLU A 109 9.26 -7.52 -20.42
C GLU A 109 8.42 -7.98 -19.21
N ALA A 110 7.19 -7.47 -19.06
CA ALA A 110 6.27 -7.94 -18.04
C ALA A 110 5.98 -9.44 -18.16
N TYR A 111 5.84 -9.96 -19.38
CA TYR A 111 5.72 -11.39 -19.62
C TYR A 111 6.98 -12.14 -19.21
N ASP A 112 8.15 -11.71 -19.68
CA ASP A 112 9.44 -12.34 -19.38
C ASP A 112 9.70 -12.38 -17.86
N ASN A 113 9.43 -11.29 -17.15
CA ASN A 113 9.52 -11.18 -15.69
C ASN A 113 8.51 -12.11 -14.99
N THR A 114 7.26 -12.15 -15.46
CA THR A 114 6.25 -13.07 -14.94
C THR A 114 6.66 -14.54 -15.11
N ILE A 115 7.26 -14.91 -16.25
CA ILE A 115 7.79 -16.26 -16.48
C ILE A 115 8.97 -16.55 -15.53
N SER A 116 9.83 -15.57 -15.28
CA SER A 116 10.95 -15.72 -14.34
C SER A 116 10.46 -16.00 -12.92
N VAL A 117 9.47 -15.24 -12.44
CA VAL A 117 8.83 -15.46 -11.13
C VAL A 117 8.19 -16.84 -11.05
N MET A 118 7.47 -17.24 -12.09
CA MET A 118 6.76 -18.52 -12.12
C MET A 118 7.67 -19.72 -12.36
N LYS A 119 8.96 -19.53 -12.66
CA LYS A 119 9.89 -20.61 -13.01
C LYS A 119 10.09 -21.61 -11.87
N ASP A 120 10.01 -21.14 -10.63
CA ASP A 120 10.18 -21.97 -9.44
C ASP A 120 8.87 -22.67 -9.02
N SER A 121 7.76 -22.38 -9.70
CA SER A 121 6.48 -23.03 -9.45
C SER A 121 6.44 -24.43 -10.07
N VAL A 122 6.05 -25.42 -9.26
CA VAL A 122 5.94 -26.84 -9.68
C VAL A 122 4.65 -27.11 -10.50
N SER A 123 3.73 -26.15 -10.56
CA SER A 123 2.42 -26.31 -11.22
C SER A 123 2.45 -25.89 -12.68
N ASP A 124 1.69 -26.59 -13.52
CA ASP A 124 1.44 -26.15 -14.89
C ASP A 124 0.67 -24.82 -14.88
N TYR A 125 1.18 -23.83 -15.59
CA TYR A 125 0.56 -22.51 -15.65
C TYR A 125 0.51 -21.95 -17.08
N THR A 126 -0.44 -21.05 -17.28
CA THR A 126 -0.58 -20.26 -18.51
C THR A 126 -0.78 -18.80 -18.14
N VAL A 127 -0.28 -17.87 -18.95
CA VAL A 127 -0.47 -16.42 -18.73
C VAL A 127 -1.51 -15.91 -19.73
N PRO A 128 -2.82 -15.95 -19.41
CA PRO A 128 -3.89 -15.55 -20.34
C PRO A 128 -3.91 -14.06 -20.67
N ALA A 129 -3.44 -13.18 -19.79
CA ALA A 129 -3.53 -11.73 -20.00
C ALA A 129 -2.47 -10.99 -19.18
N ILE A 130 -1.95 -9.91 -19.77
CA ILE A 130 -1.11 -8.92 -19.11
C ILE A 130 -1.67 -7.56 -19.49
N SER A 131 -1.87 -6.70 -18.50
CA SER A 131 -2.37 -5.34 -18.68
C SER A 131 -1.58 -4.37 -17.81
N GLU A 132 -1.32 -3.18 -18.32
CA GLU A 132 -0.77 -2.11 -17.50
C GLU A 132 -1.71 -1.76 -16.35
N SER A 133 -1.13 -1.54 -15.17
CA SER A 133 -1.83 -1.16 -13.95
C SER A 133 -1.70 0.35 -13.74
N PRO A 134 -2.75 1.04 -13.26
CA PRO A 134 -2.66 2.47 -12.96
C PRO A 134 -1.93 2.77 -11.63
N ILE A 135 -1.47 1.74 -10.91
CA ILE A 135 -0.79 1.85 -9.61
C ILE A 135 0.46 2.70 -9.77
N MET A 136 0.60 3.73 -8.92
CA MET A 136 1.78 4.59 -8.90
C MET A 136 2.89 3.97 -8.05
N ASP A 137 2.57 3.56 -6.83
CA ASP A 137 3.55 3.01 -5.91
C ASP A 137 2.97 1.91 -5.02
N VAL A 138 3.85 1.08 -4.46
CA VAL A 138 3.52 -0.04 -3.59
C VAL A 138 4.27 0.11 -2.25
N PHE A 139 3.50 0.17 -1.17
CA PHE A 139 4.00 0.26 0.20
C PHE A 139 3.83 -1.09 0.89
N PRO A 140 4.89 -1.94 0.92
CA PRO A 140 4.86 -3.19 1.66
C PRO A 140 4.79 -2.94 3.16
N TYR A 141 4.27 -3.92 3.90
CA TYR A 141 4.11 -3.82 5.34
C TYR A 141 5.46 -4.03 6.02
N PHE A 142 6.02 -2.94 6.53
CA PHE A 142 7.19 -3.01 7.42
C PHE A 142 6.72 -3.12 8.86
N SER A 143 6.81 -4.29 9.45
CA SER A 143 6.69 -4.49 10.90
C SER A 143 8.06 -4.71 11.55
N GLY A 144 9.04 -3.85 11.25
CA GLY A 144 10.30 -3.71 12.01
C GLY A 144 11.19 -4.94 12.24
N GLU A 145 10.80 -6.15 11.83
CA GLU A 145 11.46 -7.40 12.19
C GLU A 145 11.67 -8.37 11.02
N GLU A 146 11.11 -8.14 9.82
CA GLU A 146 11.33 -9.04 8.68
C GLU A 146 11.61 -8.24 7.39
N GLU A 147 12.84 -8.41 6.90
CA GLU A 147 13.36 -8.15 5.55
C GLU A 147 13.37 -6.69 5.05
N GLN A 148 14.54 -6.07 5.21
CA GLN A 148 14.97 -4.92 4.42
C GLN A 148 15.03 -5.31 2.93
N PHE A 149 13.98 -5.02 2.17
CA PHE A 149 14.13 -4.80 0.74
C PHE A 149 14.74 -3.41 0.55
N GLU A 150 16.03 -3.38 0.22
CA GLU A 150 16.75 -2.18 -0.18
C GLU A 150 16.26 -1.71 -1.55
N THR A 151 15.21 -0.89 -1.63
CA THR A 151 15.01 -0.02 -2.81
C THR A 151 14.21 1.22 -2.44
N ALA A 152 14.92 2.30 -2.14
CA ALA A 152 14.62 3.66 -2.60
C ALA A 152 15.66 4.61 -1.99
N GLN A 153 16.72 4.89 -2.75
CA GLN A 153 17.57 6.04 -2.49
C GLN A 153 16.75 7.31 -2.81
N PRO A 154 16.52 8.24 -1.86
CA PRO A 154 16.06 9.56 -2.24
C PRO A 154 17.20 10.27 -2.98
N ILE A 155 16.93 10.75 -4.20
CA ILE A 155 17.86 11.51 -5.03
C ILE A 155 18.21 12.81 -4.28
N ALA A 156 19.29 12.79 -3.48
CA ALA A 156 19.84 13.96 -2.85
C ALA A 156 20.79 14.67 -3.83
N VAL A 157 20.34 15.86 -4.23
CA VAL A 157 21.11 16.86 -4.97
C VAL A 157 22.45 17.13 -4.28
N ALA A 158 23.49 17.13 -5.11
CA ALA A 158 24.88 17.50 -4.88
C ALA A 158 25.18 18.45 -3.70
N SER A 159 26.12 18.05 -2.82
CA SER A 159 27.26 18.89 -2.44
C SER A 159 28.39 18.07 -1.79
N SER A 160 29.60 18.54 -2.02
CA SER A 160 30.92 17.95 -1.76
C SER A 160 31.27 17.61 -0.30
N SER A 161 32.03 16.53 -0.08
CA SER A 161 33.46 16.53 0.36
C SER A 161 33.85 15.14 0.91
N GLN A 162 35.09 14.73 0.62
CA GLN A 162 35.68 13.39 0.82
C GLN A 162 36.22 13.14 2.25
N GLU A 163 36.35 11.82 2.59
CA GLU A 163 37.52 11.16 3.26
C GLU A 163 37.85 11.52 4.76
N GLU A 164 38.21 10.64 5.73
CA GLU A 164 38.64 9.24 5.81
C GLU A 164 38.38 8.59 7.21
N VAL A 165 38.39 7.25 7.17
CA VAL A 165 38.72 6.14 8.10
C VAL A 165 39.57 6.41 9.37
N SER A 166 39.23 5.77 10.51
CA SER A 166 40.15 4.90 11.31
C SER A 166 39.48 4.21 12.53
N GLU A 167 39.63 2.87 12.56
CA GLU A 167 39.76 1.93 13.69
C GLU A 167 40.56 2.53 14.91
N GLU A 168 40.53 2.12 16.19
CA GLU A 168 40.22 0.87 16.90
C GLU A 168 40.24 1.13 18.46
N VAL A 169 39.63 0.22 19.24
CA VAL A 169 39.76 -0.17 20.68
C VAL A 169 40.60 0.64 21.71
N ASP A 170 40.09 0.87 22.94
CA ASP A 170 40.13 -0.09 24.09
C ASP A 170 39.74 0.56 25.45
N THR A 171 39.12 -0.27 26.27
CA THR A 171 38.74 -0.29 27.70
C THR A 171 39.51 0.60 28.72
N VAL A 172 38.78 1.26 29.66
CA VAL A 172 39.00 1.16 31.13
C VAL A 172 37.84 1.74 31.97
N GLU A 173 37.70 1.11 33.14
CA GLU A 173 36.62 1.08 34.12
C GLU A 173 36.62 2.25 35.14
N GLU A 174 35.45 2.45 35.75
CA GLU A 174 35.18 2.87 37.15
C GLU A 174 35.38 4.33 37.61
N LYS A 175 34.26 5.04 37.89
CA LYS A 175 33.86 5.34 39.28
C LYS A 175 32.50 6.05 39.45
N LEU A 176 31.65 5.38 40.25
CA LEU A 176 30.65 5.84 41.23
C LEU A 176 30.07 7.26 41.15
N LEU A 177 28.73 7.34 41.25
CA LEU A 177 28.04 7.99 42.38
C LEU A 177 26.59 7.49 42.53
N GLU A 178 26.22 7.29 43.79
CA GLU A 178 25.00 6.70 44.34
C GLU A 178 23.73 7.57 44.24
N GLU A 179 22.60 6.85 44.15
CA GLU A 179 21.30 6.98 44.83
C GLU A 179 20.53 8.32 44.92
N GLY A 180 19.22 8.22 44.65
CA GLY A 180 18.22 9.14 45.18
C GLY A 180 16.86 9.14 44.44
N SER A 181 16.01 8.13 44.65
CA SER A 181 14.54 8.31 44.61
C SER A 181 14.05 8.83 45.98
N PRO A 182 12.75 9.08 46.28
CA PRO A 182 11.54 9.21 45.44
C PRO A 182 10.69 10.46 45.80
N VAL A 183 9.72 10.89 44.97
CA VAL A 183 8.45 11.48 45.47
C VAL A 183 7.31 11.16 44.50
N GLN A 184 6.24 10.56 45.03
CA GLN A 184 4.92 10.42 44.44
C GLN A 184 4.08 11.66 44.79
N GLU A 185 3.25 12.16 43.88
CA GLU A 185 2.02 12.87 44.25
C GLU A 185 0.95 12.63 43.17
N GLU A 186 -0.11 11.93 43.57
CA GLU A 186 -1.40 11.91 42.87
C GLU A 186 -2.10 13.26 43.10
N VAL A 187 -2.84 13.79 42.13
CA VAL A 187 -4.21 14.31 42.33
C VAL A 187 -4.95 14.34 40.97
N SER A 188 -6.19 13.86 41.05
CA SER A 188 -7.36 13.88 40.17
C SER A 188 -7.65 15.13 39.34
N GLU A 189 -8.36 14.95 38.22
CA GLU A 189 -9.61 15.70 38.00
C GLU A 189 -10.61 14.91 37.13
N GLU A 190 -11.87 15.00 37.54
CA GLU A 190 -13.07 14.33 37.05
C GLU A 190 -13.75 15.11 35.91
N VAL A 191 -14.49 14.36 35.07
CA VAL A 191 -15.73 14.66 34.32
C VAL A 191 -15.79 15.84 33.33
N ASP A 192 -16.20 15.54 32.10
CA ASP A 192 -17.49 16.05 31.64
C ASP A 192 -18.13 15.09 30.62
N ALA A 193 -19.32 14.63 30.96
CA ALA A 193 -20.24 13.93 30.09
C ALA A 193 -21.17 14.98 29.47
N VAL A 194 -21.29 14.99 28.14
CA VAL A 194 -22.36 15.73 27.48
C VAL A 194 -23.22 14.71 26.72
N GLU A 195 -24.44 14.55 27.23
CA GLU A 195 -25.58 13.93 26.56
C GLU A 195 -25.89 14.69 25.27
N GLU A 196 -26.11 13.98 24.17
CA GLU A 196 -26.81 14.53 23.01
C GLU A 196 -28.03 13.64 22.71
N GLU A 197 -29.20 14.12 23.14
CA GLU A 197 -30.51 13.60 22.73
C GLU A 197 -30.90 14.15 21.35
N VAL A 198 -31.10 13.20 20.43
CA VAL A 198 -32.23 13.05 19.48
C VAL A 198 -32.73 14.28 18.72
N LEU A 199 -32.63 14.23 17.38
CA LEU A 199 -33.77 14.51 16.49
C LEU A 199 -33.75 13.59 15.25
N GLU A 200 -34.72 12.67 15.20
CA GLU A 200 -35.18 12.03 13.96
C GLU A 200 -35.86 13.08 13.08
N GLU A 201 -35.43 13.24 11.83
CA GLU A 201 -36.31 13.72 10.76
C GLU A 201 -36.10 12.90 9.47
N GLY A 202 -37.11 12.08 9.17
CA GLY A 202 -37.83 12.13 7.89
C GLY A 202 -37.03 11.90 6.61
N ASN A 203 -36.97 10.65 6.20
CA ASN A 203 -36.68 10.21 4.83
C ASN A 203 -37.76 10.73 3.83
N PRO A 204 -37.41 11.50 2.77
CA PRO A 204 -38.40 11.95 1.79
C PRO A 204 -38.22 11.34 0.39
N PHE A 205 -37.67 10.12 0.24
CA PHE A 205 -37.40 9.55 -1.10
C PHE A 205 -38.07 8.19 -1.37
N GLN A 206 -39.37 8.10 -1.08
CA GLN A 206 -40.25 7.09 -1.66
C GLN A 206 -41.56 7.75 -2.12
N GLU A 207 -41.56 8.34 -3.31
CA GLU A 207 -42.77 8.57 -4.11
C GLU A 207 -42.37 9.18 -5.47
N GLU A 208 -41.82 8.39 -6.41
CA GLU A 208 -41.91 8.65 -7.86
C GLU A 208 -41.64 7.34 -8.62
N ILE A 209 -42.54 6.36 -8.44
CA ILE A 209 -42.76 5.29 -9.41
C ILE A 209 -44.27 5.25 -9.64
N SER A 210 -44.77 6.03 -10.60
CA SER A 210 -45.99 5.73 -11.34
C SER A 210 -46.32 6.83 -12.37
N GLU A 211 -45.43 7.10 -13.33
CA GLU A 211 -45.84 7.86 -14.52
C GLU A 211 -44.91 7.62 -15.71
N GLU A 212 -44.83 6.37 -16.17
CA GLU A 212 -44.27 6.08 -17.50
C GLU A 212 -44.81 4.72 -18.01
N LEU A 213 -46.11 4.68 -18.30
CA LEU A 213 -46.73 3.55 -19.01
C LEU A 213 -47.92 3.94 -19.91
N GLU A 214 -47.93 5.17 -20.42
CA GLU A 214 -48.77 5.56 -21.55
C GLU A 214 -47.95 6.44 -22.51
N ASP A 215 -47.10 5.81 -23.31
CA ASP A 215 -46.97 6.13 -24.75
C ASP A 215 -45.95 5.20 -25.42
N ILE A 216 -46.40 4.57 -26.52
CA ILE A 216 -45.72 3.73 -27.53
C ILE A 216 -45.78 2.21 -27.34
#